data_AF-A0A1V9G7D0-F1
#
_entry.id   AF-A0A1V9G7D0-F1
#
_cell.length_a   1.000
_cell.length_b   1.000
_cell.length_c   1.000
_cell.angle_alpha   90.00
_cell.angle_beta   90.00
_cell.angle_gamma   90.00
#
_symmetry.space_group_name_H-M   'P 1'
#
loop_
_entity.id
_entity.type
_entity.pdbx_description
1 polymer ?
#
loop_
_entity_poly.entity_id
_entity_poly.type
_entity_poly.pdbx_seq_one_letter_code
_entity_poly.pdbx_strand_id
1 'polypeptide(L)'
;MLGQTFSKGLIVLNFRMNQKTIAATLCVNRTKPRSCCHGKCYLNKQLNKDEKSQDTPLNGGSNLKFEVVLYSEKKAETIHPVINEQPVHISRYTEPISQKVIDAVFHPPQL
;
A
#
# COMPACT_ATOMS: atom_id res chain seq x y z
N MET A 1 -19.39 8.13 -16.49
CA MET A 1 -19.93 7.76 -15.16
C MET A 1 -18.84 7.73 -14.08
N LEU A 2 -17.94 8.73 -14.01
CA LEU A 2 -16.84 8.72 -13.02
C LEU A 2 -16.95 9.75 -11.89
N GLY A 3 -17.45 10.94 -12.16
CA GLY A 3 -17.75 11.90 -11.08
C GLY A 3 -18.75 11.34 -10.04
N GLN A 4 -19.55 10.36 -10.44
CA GLN A 4 -20.63 9.75 -9.67
C GLN A 4 -20.12 8.96 -8.44
N THR A 5 -18.97 8.29 -8.54
CA THR A 5 -18.42 7.51 -7.41
C THR A 5 -17.66 8.42 -6.44
N PHE A 6 -16.96 9.43 -6.96
CA PHE A 6 -16.22 10.38 -6.13
C PHE A 6 -17.16 11.32 -5.34
N SER A 7 -18.31 11.71 -5.91
CA SER A 7 -19.29 12.56 -5.20
C SER A 7 -19.82 11.88 -3.93
N LYS A 8 -20.26 10.61 -4.02
CA LYS A 8 -20.71 9.81 -2.87
C LYS A 8 -19.59 9.61 -1.84
N GLY A 9 -18.36 9.35 -2.30
CA GLY A 9 -17.19 9.22 -1.42
C GLY A 9 -16.92 10.48 -0.60
N LEU A 10 -16.94 11.66 -1.24
CA LEU A 10 -16.75 12.95 -0.58
C LEU A 10 -17.88 13.27 0.41
N ILE A 11 -19.14 12.94 0.06
CA ILE A 11 -20.29 13.11 0.97
C ILE A 11 -20.10 12.27 2.24
N VAL A 12 -19.69 11.00 2.10
CA VAL A 12 -19.45 10.10 3.24
C VAL A 12 -18.25 10.56 4.07
N LEU A 13 -17.16 10.98 3.42
CA LEU A 13 -15.96 11.48 4.11
C LEU A 13 -16.27 12.72 4.96
N ASN A 14 -16.92 13.72 4.36
CA ASN A 14 -17.33 14.94 5.06
C ASN A 14 -18.29 14.62 6.22
N PHE A 15 -19.24 13.70 6.01
CA PHE A 15 -20.13 13.25 7.07
C PHE A 15 -19.36 12.62 8.24
N ARG A 16 -18.39 11.74 7.97
CA ARG A 16 -17.61 11.09 9.03
C ARG A 16 -16.75 12.09 9.81
N MET A 17 -16.09 13.02 9.12
CA MET A 17 -15.29 14.07 9.77
C MET A 17 -16.15 14.97 10.67
N ASN A 18 -17.38 15.28 10.26
CA ASN A 18 -18.25 16.24 10.94
C ASN A 18 -19.44 15.59 11.67
N GLN A 19 -19.41 14.29 11.93
CA GLN A 19 -20.59 13.53 12.35
C GLN A 19 -21.22 14.07 13.64
N LYS A 20 -20.41 14.46 14.63
CA LYS A 20 -20.89 15.02 15.90
C LYS A 20 -21.67 16.32 15.70
N THR A 21 -21.10 17.25 14.94
CA THR A 21 -21.71 18.54 14.63
C THR A 21 -22.99 18.37 13.80
N ILE A 22 -22.97 17.47 12.82
CA ILE A 22 -24.13 17.12 12.00
C ILE A 22 -25.25 16.52 12.85
N ALA A 23 -24.91 15.61 13.77
CA ALA A 23 -25.89 15.00 14.68
C ALA A 23 -26.53 16.04 15.62
N ALA A 24 -25.76 17.01 16.11
CA ALA A 24 -26.25 18.06 17.01
C ALA A 24 -27.10 19.13 16.30
N THR A 25 -26.73 19.53 15.08
CA THR A 25 -27.31 20.72 14.42
C THR A 25 -28.22 20.38 13.23
N LEU A 26 -27.86 19.40 12.40
CA LEU A 26 -28.53 19.12 11.13
C LEU A 26 -29.44 17.89 11.16
N CYS A 27 -29.37 17.07 12.21
CA CYS A 27 -30.20 15.88 12.37
C CYS A 27 -31.67 16.25 12.65
N VAL A 28 -32.60 15.71 11.85
CA VAL A 28 -34.04 15.96 12.04
C VAL A 28 -34.59 15.34 13.33
N ASN A 29 -33.94 14.28 13.83
CA ASN A 29 -34.32 13.60 15.08
C ASN A 29 -33.49 14.08 16.29
N ARG A 30 -32.81 15.23 16.21
CA ARG A 30 -31.97 15.76 17.31
C ARG A 30 -32.73 15.97 18.63
N THR A 31 -34.03 16.23 18.57
CA THR A 31 -34.91 16.42 19.74
C THR A 31 -35.40 15.11 20.34
N LYS A 32 -35.08 13.96 19.74
CA LYS A 32 -35.44 12.63 20.24
C LYS A 32 -34.22 12.00 20.93
N PRO A 33 -34.12 12.08 22.27
CA PRO A 33 -32.93 11.65 23.03
C PRO A 33 -32.63 10.14 22.94
N ARG A 34 -33.61 9.31 22.53
CA ARG A 34 -33.41 7.86 22.28
C ARG A 34 -33.28 7.49 20.80
N SER A 35 -33.03 8.44 19.92
CA SER A 35 -32.93 8.14 18.49
C SER A 35 -31.54 7.57 18.14
N CYS A 36 -31.48 6.37 17.56
CA CYS A 36 -30.25 5.78 17.02
C CYS A 36 -29.74 6.47 15.73
N CYS A 37 -30.25 7.67 15.43
CA CYS A 37 -30.06 8.35 14.16
C CYS A 37 -28.63 8.86 13.98
N HIS A 38 -28.03 9.52 14.97
CA HIS A 38 -26.63 9.99 14.92
C HIS A 38 -26.24 10.73 13.61
N GLY A 39 -27.17 11.52 13.05
CA GLY A 39 -26.97 12.23 11.79
C GLY A 39 -27.20 11.41 10.50
N LYS A 40 -27.52 10.11 10.59
CA LYS A 40 -27.75 9.23 9.42
C LYS A 40 -28.89 9.70 8.52
N CYS A 41 -29.93 10.32 9.07
CA CYS A 41 -31.01 10.92 8.27
C CYS A 41 -30.50 12.02 7.33
N TYR A 42 -29.55 12.82 7.79
CA TYR A 42 -28.93 13.89 7.01
C TYR A 42 -28.05 13.29 5.91
N LEU A 43 -27.23 12.29 6.25
CA LEU A 43 -26.40 11.57 5.28
C LEU A 43 -27.26 10.99 4.15
N ASN A 44 -28.34 10.26 4.50
CA ASN A 44 -29.23 9.66 3.53
C ASN A 44 -29.89 10.72 2.61
N LYS A 45 -30.27 11.87 3.18
CA LYS A 45 -30.82 12.98 2.40
C LYS A 45 -29.80 13.53 1.39
N GLN A 46 -28.52 13.64 1.76
CA GLN A 46 -27.49 14.13 0.84
C GLN A 46 -27.18 13.12 -0.28
N LEU A 47 -27.11 11.82 0.06
CA LEU A 47 -26.90 10.76 -0.93
C LEU A 47 -28.05 10.69 -1.94
N ASN A 48 -29.30 10.80 -1.49
CA ASN A 48 -30.47 10.81 -2.37
C ASN A 48 -30.55 12.05 -3.26
N LYS A 49 -30.03 13.20 -2.80
CA LYS A 49 -29.95 14.42 -3.64
C LYS A 49 -28.93 14.26 -4.75
N ASP A 50 -27.75 13.72 -4.42
CA ASP A 50 -26.70 13.41 -5.39
C ASP A 50 -27.21 12.44 -6.46
N GLU A 51 -27.94 11.40 -6.06
CA GLU A 51 -28.55 10.44 -6.99
C GLU A 51 -29.58 11.09 -7.93
N LYS A 52 -30.49 11.91 -7.40
CA LYS A 52 -31.49 12.62 -8.22
C LYS A 52 -30.87 13.66 -9.17
N SER A 53 -29.77 14.30 -8.76
CA SER A 53 -29.04 15.24 -9.63
C SER A 53 -28.28 14.54 -10.76
N GLN A 54 -28.09 13.22 -10.68
CA GLN A 54 -27.44 12.42 -11.71
C GLN A 54 -28.41 11.99 -12.82
N ASP A 55 -29.72 11.94 -12.54
CA ASP A 55 -30.76 11.64 -13.54
C ASP A 55 -31.04 12.81 -14.50
N THR A 56 -30.51 14.00 -14.19
CA THR A 56 -30.60 15.16 -15.08
C THR A 56 -29.39 15.15 -16.02
N PRO A 57 -29.58 15.08 -17.36
CA PRO A 57 -28.45 15.12 -18.28
C PRO A 57 -27.68 16.44 -18.08
N LEU A 58 -26.38 16.32 -17.79
CA LEU A 58 -25.48 17.46 -17.71
C LEU A 58 -25.45 18.17 -19.07
N ASN A 59 -26.19 19.27 -19.19
CA ASN A 59 -26.07 20.17 -20.33
C ASN A 59 -24.62 20.69 -20.41
N GLY A 60 -23.82 20.16 -21.35
CA GLY A 60 -22.65 20.86 -21.87
C GLY A 60 -21.25 20.37 -21.47
N GLY A 61 -21.06 19.16 -20.95
CA GLY A 61 -19.72 18.61 -20.68
C GLY A 61 -19.51 17.26 -21.36
N SER A 62 -18.51 17.15 -22.23
CA SER A 62 -18.15 15.92 -22.96
C SER A 62 -18.07 14.70 -22.02
N ASN A 63 -18.53 13.55 -22.53
CA ASN A 63 -18.58 12.26 -21.83
C ASN A 63 -17.16 11.74 -21.52
N LEU A 64 -16.50 12.34 -20.53
CA LEU A 64 -15.16 11.97 -20.12
C LEU A 64 -15.24 10.66 -19.32
N LYS A 65 -15.04 9.54 -20.02
CA LYS A 65 -14.86 8.21 -19.43
C LYS A 65 -13.41 8.12 -18.96
N PHE A 66 -13.20 8.34 -17.67
CA PHE A 66 -11.95 7.95 -17.01
C PHE A 66 -12.05 6.47 -16.60
N GLU A 67 -10.95 5.75 -16.43
CA GLU A 67 -10.95 4.43 -15.80
C GLU A 67 -10.24 4.56 -14.44
N VAL A 68 -10.86 4.07 -13.36
CA VAL A 68 -10.21 4.04 -12.04
C VAL A 68 -9.59 2.67 -11.84
N VAL A 69 -8.27 2.62 -11.85
CA VAL A 69 -7.52 1.42 -11.42
C VAL A 69 -7.27 1.56 -9.92
N LEU A 70 -7.96 0.75 -9.11
CA LEU A 70 -7.69 0.66 -7.68
C LEU A 70 -6.48 -0.27 -7.48
N TYR A 71 -5.35 0.29 -7.06
CA TYR A 71 -4.13 -0.45 -6.73
C TYR A 71 -3.91 -0.44 -5.22
N SER A 72 -3.68 -1.62 -4.63
CA SER A 72 -3.32 -1.77 -3.23
C SER A 72 -2.11 -2.69 -3.14
N GLU A 73 -0.97 -2.13 -2.73
CA GLU A 73 0.25 -2.88 -2.55
C GLU A 73 0.30 -3.50 -1.16
N LYS A 74 0.40 -4.83 -1.10
CA LYS A 74 0.79 -5.51 0.15
C LYS A 74 2.31 -5.38 0.29
N LYS A 75 2.77 -4.58 1.25
CA LYS A 75 4.21 -4.53 1.59
C LYS A 75 4.63 -5.93 2.05
N ALA A 76 5.56 -6.56 1.33
CA ALA A 76 6.18 -7.77 1.81
C ALA A 76 7.04 -7.42 3.04
N GLU A 77 6.77 -8.05 4.17
CA GLU A 77 7.68 -7.99 5.31
C GLU A 77 8.96 -8.72 4.92
N THR A 78 10.03 -7.99 4.65
CA THR A 78 11.33 -8.59 4.38
C THR A 78 11.86 -9.18 5.68
N ILE A 79 11.92 -10.51 5.77
CA ILE A 79 12.65 -11.21 6.82
C ILE A 79 14.12 -11.08 6.48
N HIS A 80 14.86 -10.25 7.21
CA HIS A 80 16.31 -10.15 7.05
C HIS A 80 16.96 -11.33 7.79
N PRO A 81 17.72 -12.23 7.11
CA PRO A 81 18.44 -13.27 7.80
C PRO A 81 19.52 -12.64 8.69
N VAL A 82 19.49 -12.95 9.98
CA VAL A 82 20.57 -12.59 10.91
C VAL A 82 21.74 -13.54 10.62
N ILE A 83 22.77 -13.02 9.94
CA ILE A 83 24.01 -13.76 9.74
C ILE A 83 24.81 -13.62 11.04
N ASN A 84 24.84 -14.67 11.86
CA ASN A 84 25.76 -14.73 12.99
C ASN A 84 27.16 -15.01 12.44
N GLU A 85 27.99 -13.97 12.36
CA GLU A 85 29.41 -14.09 12.02
C GLU A 85 30.16 -14.73 13.20
N GLN A 86 30.25 -16.06 13.23
CA GLN A 86 31.23 -16.74 14.08
C GLN A 86 32.58 -16.76 13.36
N PRO A 87 33.69 -16.39 14.03
CA PRO A 87 35.02 -16.48 13.44
C PRO A 87 35.36 -17.95 13.19
N VAL A 88 35.39 -18.34 11.91
CA VAL A 88 35.85 -19.66 11.49
C VAL A 88 37.37 -19.64 11.47
N HIS A 89 38.01 -20.40 12.37
CA HIS A 89 39.46 -20.59 12.33
C HIS A 89 39.82 -21.58 11.20
N ILE A 90 40.34 -21.07 10.09
CA ILE A 90 40.80 -21.90 8.97
C ILE A 90 42.30 -22.18 9.17
N SER A 91 42.64 -23.39 9.60
CA SER A 91 44.04 -23.84 9.61
C SER A 91 44.48 -24.13 8.17
N ARG A 92 45.19 -23.19 7.54
CA ARG A 92 45.79 -23.41 6.22
C ARG A 92 47.11 -24.14 6.40
N TYR A 93 47.20 -25.39 5.95
CA TYR A 93 48.49 -26.06 5.79
C TYR A 93 49.28 -25.34 4.69
N THR A 94 50.35 -24.67 5.07
CA THR A 94 51.35 -24.17 4.13
C THR A 94 52.51 -25.16 4.15
N GLU A 95 52.61 -25.97 3.10
CA GLU A 95 53.78 -26.83 2.90
C GLU A 95 55.04 -25.96 2.83
N PRO A 96 56.09 -26.22 3.61
CA PRO A 96 57.35 -25.52 3.44
C PRO A 96 57.92 -25.87 2.07
N ILE A 97 57.87 -24.92 1.13
CA ILE A 97 58.51 -25.07 -0.17
C ILE A 97 60.01 -25.23 0.09
N SER A 98 60.54 -26.40 -0.23
CA SER A 98 61.98 -26.65 -0.19
C SER A 98 62.68 -25.69 -1.16
N GLN A 99 63.45 -24.74 -0.64
CA GLN A 99 64.24 -23.80 -1.45
C GLN A 99 65.53 -24.43 -2.01
N LYS A 100 65.67 -25.76 -2.01
CA LYS A 100 66.83 -26.42 -2.62
C LYS A 100 66.77 -26.21 -4.13
N VAL A 101 67.71 -25.45 -4.66
CA VAL A 101 68.00 -25.40 -6.10
C VAL A 101 68.47 -26.80 -6.51
N ILE A 102 67.70 -27.45 -7.37
CA ILE A 102 68.08 -28.74 -7.95
C ILE A 102 69.01 -28.41 -9.13
N ASP A 103 70.32 -28.56 -8.93
CA ASP A 103 71.35 -28.34 -9.96
C ASP A 103 71.60 -29.60 -10.82
N ALA A 104 70.62 -30.49 -10.88
CA ALA A 104 70.72 -31.69 -11.70
C ALA A 104 70.30 -31.36 -13.14
N VAL A 105 71.26 -31.36 -14.06
CA VAL A 105 70.95 -31.36 -15.50
C VAL A 105 70.29 -32.70 -15.83
N PHE A 106 69.05 -32.67 -16.29
CA PHE A 106 68.33 -33.88 -16.68
C PHE A 106 69.01 -34.50 -17.91
N HIS A 107 69.51 -35.71 -17.77
CA HIS A 107 70.06 -36.48 -18.89
C HIS A 107 69.05 -37.58 -19.26
N PRO A 108 68.59 -37.65 -20.51
CA PRO A 108 67.70 -38.71 -20.94
C PRO A 108 68.43 -40.07 -20.88
N PRO A 109 67.70 -41.17 -20.60
CA PRO A 109 68.28 -42.49 -20.60
C PRO A 109 68.83 -42.81 -21.99
N GLN A 110 70.06 -43.32 -22.03
CA GLN A 110 70.65 -43.86 -23.26
C GLN A 110 70.29 -45.34 -23.33
N LEU A 111 69.91 -45.80 -24.53
CA LEU A 111 69.41 -47.15 -24.80
C LEU A 111 70.31 -48.26 -24.25
#